data_AF-A0A1K1SXA1-F1
#
_entry.id   AF-A0A1K1SXA1-F1
#
_cell.length_a   1.000
_cell.length_b   1.000
_cell.length_c   1.000
_cell.angle_alpha   90.00
_cell.angle_beta   90.00
_cell.angle_gamma   90.00
#
_symmetry.space_group_name_H-M   'P 1'
#
loop_
_entity.id
_entity.type
_entity.pdbx_description
1 polymer ?
#
loop_
_entity_poly.entity_id
_entity_poly.type
_entity_poly.pdbx_seq_one_letter_code
_entity_poly.pdbx_strand_id
1 'polypeptide(L)'
;MIRRLLTLALFVGASATNVKAQSKLTVDKVYSAYLQNSGTIIQQGQIKGYFYLIQSDKIDRHTNEYTLQIVDENLNKVQDIKFEDTKKLSLLESAYNGNSLAFLFKNEEEKLLQMKVYDLEGKLKFTYSRPYTKKTDALMTQYETLHTDEGMNQTVFNLGDKGFISVLPLRDGREVTYEVDMYSSEKKKQWTYIPDGDDQKYANAEYLGATDSLVILEVIRKNRRMSGSGTAHLVGINPMTKKKVFDIDDEKDKWTFVPSSVLPVAGSGKFIAMGNYYDKDANIAKDASKGLAIYEIDNNGNILNKTYNSWAVDIAKHLPTNTKGKIDNIGYLYIHKMIPGANGKIFIVGEGYKKQASAGGIALTALNAAAGSYRNAGVTKVVVTDLVVMEFDGAYKMKDAKIYDKTNNTVVGGPMSDYVSQHALAMYIKMIGAFDYEFTTGNPDDNNFAICFSDWERSSSYKGQTFNSIRYNGTKFTQDKIELKSKASRMRVLPAKSGSVMIIEYFKKDKKLECRLEKLG
;
A
#
# COMPACT_ATOMS: atom_id res chain seq x y z
N MET A 1 51.70 -22.91 -64.70
CA MET A 1 52.34 -22.45 -63.45
C MET A 1 51.47 -21.36 -62.85
N ILE A 2 50.83 -21.68 -61.73
CA ILE A 2 49.79 -20.89 -61.07
C ILE A 2 50.44 -20.20 -59.86
N ARG A 3 50.35 -18.86 -59.76
CA ARG A 3 50.50 -18.15 -58.49
C ARG A 3 49.27 -17.30 -58.24
N ARG A 4 48.60 -17.63 -57.13
CA ARG A 4 47.32 -17.11 -56.67
C ARG A 4 47.49 -15.68 -56.13
N LEU A 5 46.61 -14.78 -56.57
CA LEU A 5 46.31 -13.51 -55.91
C LEU A 5 45.26 -13.77 -54.82
N LEU A 6 45.55 -13.33 -53.60
CA LEU A 6 44.66 -13.33 -52.44
C LEU A 6 43.98 -11.96 -52.37
N THR A 7 42.67 -11.93 -52.61
CA THR A 7 41.82 -10.77 -52.38
C THR A 7 41.18 -10.90 -51.00
N LEU A 8 41.55 -9.99 -50.10
CA LEU A 8 40.99 -9.87 -48.75
C LEU A 8 39.64 -9.12 -48.85
N ALA A 9 38.52 -9.81 -48.66
CA ALA A 9 37.21 -9.18 -48.54
C ALA A 9 36.92 -8.86 -47.07
N LEU A 10 36.91 -7.55 -46.74
CA LEU A 10 36.38 -7.04 -45.47
C LEU A 10 34.87 -7.27 -45.42
N PHE A 11 34.43 -8.22 -44.59
CA PHE A 11 33.03 -8.31 -44.17
C PHE A 11 32.80 -7.32 -43.01
N VAL A 12 32.33 -6.12 -43.33
CA VAL A 12 31.76 -5.21 -42.34
C VAL A 12 30.36 -5.74 -42.01
N GLY A 13 30.29 -6.58 -40.98
CA GLY A 13 29.03 -7.00 -40.38
C GLY A 13 28.38 -5.81 -39.70
N ALA A 14 27.38 -5.22 -40.35
CA ALA A 14 26.45 -4.29 -39.73
C ALA A 14 25.74 -5.02 -38.56
N SER A 15 26.24 -4.78 -37.36
CA SER A 15 25.57 -5.18 -36.13
C SER A 15 24.36 -4.26 -35.99
N ALA A 16 23.22 -4.69 -36.51
CA ALA A 16 21.94 -4.08 -36.18
C ALA A 16 21.73 -4.25 -34.68
N THR A 17 22.06 -3.22 -33.91
CA THR A 17 21.59 -3.09 -32.54
C THR A 17 20.07 -3.05 -32.63
N ASN A 18 19.42 -4.16 -32.30
CA ASN A 18 18.00 -4.16 -31.98
C ASN A 18 17.80 -3.18 -30.83
N VAL A 19 17.46 -1.94 -31.17
CA VAL A 19 16.79 -1.02 -30.25
C VAL A 19 15.53 -1.77 -29.84
N LYS A 20 15.56 -2.44 -28.69
CA LYS A 20 14.37 -3.11 -28.16
C LYS A 20 13.30 -2.05 -28.03
N ALA A 21 12.33 -2.08 -28.94
CA ALA A 21 11.17 -1.21 -28.89
C ALA A 21 10.57 -1.32 -27.49
N GLN A 22 10.28 -0.17 -26.90
CA GLN A 22 9.61 -0.10 -25.61
C GLN A 22 8.29 -0.87 -25.73
N SER A 23 8.11 -1.95 -24.96
CA SER A 23 6.87 -2.72 -24.98
C SER A 23 5.70 -1.78 -24.68
N LYS A 24 4.74 -1.70 -25.61
CA LYS A 24 3.54 -0.88 -25.49
C LYS A 24 2.32 -1.73 -25.83
N LEU A 25 1.29 -1.62 -25.01
CA LEU A 25 -0.04 -2.16 -25.24
C LEU A 25 -1.02 -1.01 -25.40
N THR A 26 -1.97 -1.15 -26.31
CA THR A 26 -3.09 -0.22 -26.47
C THR A 26 -4.38 -1.01 -26.48
N VAL A 27 -5.34 -0.57 -25.66
CA VAL A 27 -6.68 -1.15 -25.58
C VAL A 27 -7.67 -0.06 -25.99
N ASP A 28 -8.40 -0.31 -27.07
CA ASP A 28 -9.46 0.55 -27.56
C ASP A 28 -10.81 0.17 -26.93
N LYS A 29 -11.82 1.04 -27.10
CA LYS A 29 -13.19 0.86 -26.57
C LYS A 29 -13.25 0.75 -25.04
N VAL A 30 -12.40 1.52 -24.37
CA VAL A 30 -12.34 1.61 -22.90
C VAL A 30 -13.25 2.74 -22.42
N TYR A 31 -14.49 2.40 -22.07
CA TYR A 31 -15.49 3.39 -21.64
C TYR A 31 -15.23 3.91 -20.23
N SER A 32 -14.74 3.03 -19.36
CA SER A 32 -14.19 3.36 -18.05
C SER A 32 -13.07 2.38 -17.72
N ALA A 33 -12.03 2.87 -17.06
CA ALA A 33 -10.94 2.06 -16.53
C ALA A 33 -10.80 2.35 -15.04
N TYR A 34 -10.84 1.29 -14.24
CA TYR A 34 -10.60 1.39 -12.82
C TYR A 34 -9.11 1.10 -12.59
N LEU A 35 -8.26 2.12 -12.68
CA LEU A 35 -6.80 1.94 -12.54
C LEU A 35 -6.42 1.40 -11.15
N GLN A 36 -7.21 1.69 -10.11
CA GLN A 36 -7.11 1.06 -8.78
C GLN A 36 -7.15 -0.47 -8.86
N ASN A 37 -7.95 -0.97 -9.80
CA ASN A 37 -8.26 -2.38 -9.99
C ASN A 37 -7.42 -3.05 -11.09
N SER A 38 -6.27 -2.45 -11.38
CA SER A 38 -5.18 -3.08 -12.11
C SER A 38 -4.05 -3.41 -11.16
N GLY A 39 -3.39 -4.54 -11.38
CA GLY A 39 -2.38 -5.04 -10.45
C GLY A 39 -1.34 -5.92 -11.14
N THR A 40 -0.26 -6.19 -10.41
CA THR A 40 0.84 -7.04 -10.86
C THR A 40 0.61 -8.50 -10.46
N ILE A 41 0.97 -9.41 -11.35
CA ILE A 41 1.08 -10.85 -11.09
C ILE A 41 2.52 -11.13 -10.67
N ILE A 42 2.74 -11.46 -9.40
CA ILE A 42 4.07 -11.68 -8.80
C ILE A 42 4.26 -13.15 -8.42
N GLN A 43 5.24 -13.81 -9.03
CA GLN A 43 5.63 -15.19 -8.72
C GLN A 43 7.07 -15.21 -8.20
N GLN A 44 7.28 -15.76 -6.99
CA GLN A 44 8.61 -15.86 -6.35
C GLN A 44 9.36 -14.50 -6.34
N GLY A 45 8.66 -13.42 -5.99
CA GLY A 45 9.23 -12.06 -5.96
C GLY A 45 9.46 -11.42 -7.34
N GLN A 46 9.16 -12.12 -8.44
CA GLN A 46 9.30 -11.61 -9.79
C GLN A 46 7.95 -11.30 -10.43
N ILE A 47 7.85 -10.18 -11.14
CA ILE A 47 6.66 -9.85 -11.91
C ILE A 47 6.61 -10.71 -13.17
N LYS A 48 5.49 -11.41 -13.35
CA LYS A 48 5.17 -12.30 -14.48
C LYS A 48 4.05 -11.78 -15.36
N GLY A 49 3.44 -10.66 -14.99
CA GLY A 49 2.34 -10.11 -15.75
C GLY A 49 1.53 -9.08 -15.00
N TYR A 50 0.43 -8.69 -15.61
CA TYR A 50 -0.50 -7.69 -15.09
C TYR A 50 -1.93 -8.10 -15.42
N PHE A 51 -2.87 -7.58 -14.65
CA PHE A 51 -4.28 -7.67 -14.96
C PHE A 51 -4.95 -6.29 -14.86
N TYR A 52 -6.04 -6.11 -15.61
CA TYR A 52 -6.84 -4.88 -15.60
C TYR A 52 -8.31 -5.22 -15.78
N LEU A 53 -9.18 -4.59 -14.99
CA LEU A 53 -10.62 -4.61 -15.21
C LEU A 53 -11.06 -3.36 -15.99
N ILE A 54 -11.75 -3.58 -17.10
CA ILE A 54 -12.20 -2.53 -18.01
C ILE A 54 -13.69 -2.69 -18.30
N GLN A 55 -14.43 -1.58 -18.34
CA GLN A 55 -15.75 -1.59 -18.97
C GLN A 55 -15.57 -1.53 -20.49
N SER A 56 -15.75 -2.66 -21.16
CA SER A 56 -15.53 -2.83 -22.60
C SER A 56 -16.75 -2.45 -23.44
N ASP A 57 -17.97 -2.55 -22.89
CA ASP A 57 -19.17 -2.12 -23.60
C ASP A 57 -20.33 -1.71 -22.67
N LYS A 58 -21.33 -1.06 -23.27
CA LYS A 58 -22.63 -0.72 -22.66
C LYS A 58 -23.71 -1.48 -23.41
N ILE A 59 -24.09 -2.65 -22.91
CA ILE A 59 -25.09 -3.52 -23.54
C ILE A 59 -26.46 -2.85 -23.52
N ASP A 60 -26.88 -2.36 -22.36
CA ASP A 60 -28.15 -1.65 -22.21
C ASP A 60 -28.09 -0.60 -21.06
N ARG A 61 -29.26 -0.13 -20.59
CA ARG A 61 -29.35 0.90 -19.53
C ARG A 61 -29.01 0.40 -18.12
N HIS A 62 -28.95 -0.91 -17.92
CA HIS A 62 -28.74 -1.61 -16.65
C HIS A 62 -27.52 -2.53 -16.70
N THR A 63 -27.13 -3.01 -17.88
CA THR A 63 -26.08 -4.02 -18.08
C THR A 63 -24.88 -3.44 -18.81
N ASN A 64 -23.68 -3.71 -18.30
CA ASN A 64 -22.40 -3.43 -18.97
C ASN A 64 -21.68 -4.74 -19.30
N GLU A 65 -20.85 -4.72 -20.36
CA GLU A 65 -19.82 -5.75 -20.56
C GLU A 65 -18.54 -5.29 -19.86
N TYR A 66 -17.95 -6.18 -19.06
CA TYR A 66 -16.66 -6.01 -18.44
C TYR A 66 -15.66 -6.99 -19.07
N THR A 67 -14.44 -6.52 -19.27
CA THR A 67 -13.30 -7.34 -19.67
C THR A 67 -12.23 -7.27 -18.59
N LEU A 68 -11.92 -8.42 -17.99
CA LEU A 68 -10.72 -8.62 -17.21
C LEU A 68 -9.62 -9.13 -18.15
N GLN A 69 -8.64 -8.28 -18.42
CA GLN A 69 -7.55 -8.60 -19.33
C GLN A 69 -6.29 -8.94 -18.55
N ILE A 70 -5.63 -10.04 -18.93
CA ILE A 70 -4.36 -10.53 -18.38
C ILE A 70 -3.29 -10.42 -19.46
N VAL A 71 -2.11 -9.93 -19.08
CA VAL A 71 -0.94 -9.81 -19.95
C VAL A 71 0.30 -10.37 -19.25
N ASP A 72 1.32 -10.72 -20.03
CA ASP A 72 2.63 -11.12 -19.50
C ASP A 72 3.49 -9.92 -19.05
N GLU A 73 4.66 -10.18 -18.50
CA GLU A 73 5.56 -9.12 -17.99
C GLU A 73 6.10 -8.18 -19.10
N ASN A 74 5.88 -8.52 -20.36
CA ASN A 74 6.27 -7.75 -21.54
C ASN A 74 5.06 -7.09 -22.23
N LEU A 75 3.89 -7.08 -21.57
CA LEU A 75 2.62 -6.52 -22.03
C LEU A 75 1.98 -7.24 -23.22
N ASN A 76 2.42 -8.48 -23.53
CA ASN A 76 1.74 -9.30 -24.52
C ASN A 76 0.43 -9.81 -23.91
N LYS A 77 -0.66 -9.73 -24.69
CA LYS A 77 -1.95 -10.26 -24.25
C LYS A 77 -1.85 -11.77 -24.03
N VAL A 78 -2.26 -12.21 -22.84
CA VAL A 78 -2.35 -13.62 -22.47
C VAL A 78 -3.79 -14.08 -22.56
N GLN A 79 -4.73 -13.36 -21.93
CA GLN A 79 -6.12 -13.75 -21.87
C GLN A 79 -7.08 -12.56 -21.68
N ASP A 80 -8.27 -12.64 -22.27
CA ASP A 80 -9.40 -11.74 -21.99
C ASP A 80 -10.56 -12.55 -21.40
N ILE A 81 -11.04 -12.14 -20.24
CA ILE A 81 -12.20 -12.75 -19.56
C ILE A 81 -13.34 -11.75 -19.63
N LYS A 82 -14.34 -12.06 -20.45
CA LYS A 82 -15.52 -11.22 -20.62
C LYS A 82 -16.68 -11.72 -19.79
N PHE A 83 -17.41 -10.80 -19.18
CA PHE A 83 -18.65 -11.09 -18.49
C PHE A 83 -19.59 -9.87 -18.51
N GLU A 84 -20.88 -10.14 -18.49
CA GLU A 84 -21.92 -9.13 -18.37
C GLU A 84 -22.37 -9.03 -16.91
N ASP A 85 -22.58 -7.81 -16.42
CA ASP A 85 -23.06 -7.58 -15.06
C ASP A 85 -23.76 -6.22 -14.97
N THR A 86 -24.38 -5.94 -13.82
CA THR A 86 -25.02 -4.66 -13.57
C THR A 86 -24.04 -3.50 -13.70
N LYS A 87 -24.54 -2.34 -14.14
CA LYS A 87 -23.78 -1.08 -14.15
C LYS A 87 -23.40 -0.59 -12.76
N LYS A 88 -24.00 -1.17 -11.70
CA LYS A 88 -23.70 -0.87 -10.30
C LYS A 88 -22.74 -1.90 -9.68
N LEU A 89 -21.97 -2.57 -10.51
CA LEU A 89 -20.86 -3.40 -10.09
C LEU A 89 -19.64 -2.50 -9.87
N SER A 90 -19.01 -2.63 -8.72
CA SER A 90 -17.69 -2.05 -8.44
C SER A 90 -16.74 -3.15 -8.00
N LEU A 91 -15.52 -3.12 -8.52
CA LEU A 91 -14.44 -3.95 -7.99
C LEU A 91 -13.82 -3.18 -6.83
N LEU A 92 -13.87 -3.78 -5.64
CA LEU A 92 -13.33 -3.19 -4.41
C LEU A 92 -11.82 -3.43 -4.32
N GLU A 93 -11.38 -4.65 -4.63
CA GLU A 93 -9.99 -5.06 -4.47
C GLU A 93 -9.67 -6.33 -5.24
N SER A 94 -8.38 -6.55 -5.51
CA SER A 94 -7.90 -7.76 -6.17
C SER A 94 -6.60 -8.28 -5.55
N ALA A 95 -6.38 -9.59 -5.66
CA ALA A 95 -5.17 -10.23 -5.17
C ALA A 95 -4.73 -11.39 -6.05
N TYR A 96 -3.42 -11.64 -6.07
CA TYR A 96 -2.80 -12.81 -6.68
C TYR A 96 -2.06 -13.61 -5.61
N ASN A 97 -2.25 -14.93 -5.60
CA ASN A 97 -1.67 -15.80 -4.60
C ASN A 97 -0.61 -16.79 -5.12
N GLY A 98 -0.16 -16.60 -6.37
CA GLY A 98 0.80 -17.49 -7.04
C GLY A 98 0.14 -18.47 -8.02
N ASN A 99 -1.13 -18.85 -7.80
CA ASN A 99 -1.81 -19.84 -8.64
C ASN A 99 -3.17 -19.37 -9.18
N SER A 100 -3.75 -18.34 -8.57
CA SER A 100 -5.08 -17.87 -8.91
C SER A 100 -5.19 -16.37 -8.66
N LEU A 101 -6.10 -15.73 -9.39
CA LEU A 101 -6.47 -14.33 -9.24
C LEU A 101 -7.82 -14.24 -8.54
N ALA A 102 -7.94 -13.34 -7.56
CA ALA A 102 -9.18 -13.08 -6.85
C ALA A 102 -9.61 -11.63 -7.01
N PHE A 103 -10.91 -11.44 -7.20
CA PHE A 103 -11.54 -10.13 -7.39
C PHE A 103 -12.76 -10.03 -6.49
N LEU A 104 -12.73 -9.07 -5.56
CA LEU A 104 -13.84 -8.79 -4.66
C LEU A 104 -14.72 -7.69 -5.23
N PHE A 105 -15.89 -8.08 -5.72
CA PHE A 105 -16.87 -7.15 -6.26
C PHE A 105 -17.93 -6.79 -5.23
N LYS A 106 -18.37 -5.53 -5.26
CA LYS A 106 -19.62 -5.08 -4.66
C LYS A 106 -20.67 -4.91 -5.73
N ASN A 107 -21.77 -5.62 -5.56
CA ASN A 107 -22.99 -5.44 -6.35
C ASN A 107 -23.99 -4.63 -5.51
N GLU A 108 -24.23 -3.37 -5.90
CA GLU A 108 -25.17 -2.49 -5.17
C GLU A 108 -26.64 -2.83 -5.39
N GLU A 109 -26.96 -3.46 -6.52
CA GLU A 109 -28.32 -3.82 -6.88
C GLU A 109 -28.80 -5.02 -6.07
N GLU A 110 -27.99 -6.07 -6.03
CA GLU A 110 -28.27 -7.33 -5.31
C GLU A 110 -27.87 -7.27 -3.83
N LYS A 111 -27.09 -6.26 -3.44
CA LYS A 111 -26.48 -6.12 -2.10
C LYS A 111 -25.60 -7.30 -1.72
N LEU A 112 -24.79 -7.76 -2.67
CA LEU A 112 -23.85 -8.86 -2.50
C LEU A 112 -22.40 -8.37 -2.59
N LEU A 113 -21.56 -8.91 -1.71
CA LEU A 113 -20.13 -9.00 -1.93
C LEU A 113 -19.84 -10.32 -2.62
N GLN A 114 -19.12 -10.27 -3.74
CA GLN A 114 -18.82 -11.42 -4.57
C GLN A 114 -17.31 -11.54 -4.80
N MET A 115 -16.70 -12.57 -4.21
CA MET A 115 -15.32 -12.94 -4.52
C MET A 115 -15.32 -13.92 -5.70
N LYS A 116 -14.81 -13.48 -6.86
CA LYS A 116 -14.61 -14.33 -8.05
C LYS A 116 -13.13 -14.74 -8.11
N VAL A 117 -12.87 -16.04 -8.15
CA VAL A 117 -11.52 -16.62 -8.21
C VAL A 117 -11.30 -17.30 -9.55
N TYR A 118 -10.28 -16.88 -10.28
CA TYR A 118 -9.89 -17.39 -11.59
C TYR A 118 -8.52 -18.10 -11.52
N ASP A 119 -8.31 -19.13 -12.32
CA ASP A 119 -6.96 -19.61 -12.61
C ASP A 119 -6.23 -18.67 -13.59
N LEU A 120 -4.97 -19.00 -13.91
CA LEU A 120 -4.14 -18.20 -14.81
C LEU A 120 -4.57 -18.32 -16.28
N GLU A 121 -5.30 -19.38 -16.63
CA GLU A 121 -5.94 -19.55 -17.93
C GLU A 121 -7.23 -18.71 -18.06
N GLY A 122 -7.63 -18.03 -16.99
CA GLY A 122 -8.80 -17.16 -16.92
C GLY A 122 -10.12 -17.90 -16.78
N LYS A 123 -10.08 -19.20 -16.44
CA LYS A 123 -11.28 -19.96 -16.10
C LYS A 123 -11.70 -19.64 -14.68
N LEU A 124 -12.98 -19.34 -14.52
CA LEU A 124 -13.60 -19.12 -13.22
C LEU A 124 -13.60 -20.44 -12.42
N LYS A 125 -12.85 -20.47 -11.32
CA LYS A 125 -12.81 -21.60 -10.40
C LYS A 125 -13.99 -21.55 -9.45
N PHE A 126 -14.13 -20.44 -8.73
CA PHE A 126 -15.12 -20.28 -7.69
C PHE A 126 -15.73 -18.88 -7.69
N THR A 127 -17.01 -18.82 -7.29
CA THR A 127 -17.68 -17.60 -6.88
C THR A 127 -18.17 -17.80 -5.46
N TYR A 128 -17.76 -16.90 -4.58
CA TYR A 128 -18.24 -16.81 -3.21
C TYR A 128 -19.08 -15.57 -3.08
N SER A 129 -20.34 -15.73 -2.69
CA SER A 129 -21.28 -14.62 -2.55
C SER A 129 -21.76 -14.54 -1.12
N ARG A 130 -21.82 -13.33 -0.57
CA ARG A 130 -22.45 -13.06 0.72
C ARG A 130 -23.21 -11.74 0.70
N PRO A 131 -24.38 -11.66 1.35
CA PRO A 131 -25.07 -10.40 1.50
C PRO A 131 -24.27 -9.47 2.42
N TYR A 132 -24.25 -8.18 2.08
CA TYR A 132 -23.82 -7.15 3.04
C TYR A 132 -25.04 -6.39 3.56
N THR A 133 -24.96 -5.95 4.81
CA THR A 133 -26.05 -5.21 5.44
C THR A 133 -26.00 -3.73 5.05
N LYS A 134 -27.15 -3.02 5.10
CA LYS A 134 -27.17 -1.54 4.96
C LYS A 134 -26.25 -0.83 5.97
N LYS A 135 -25.95 -1.45 7.12
CA LYS A 135 -25.07 -0.90 8.15
C LYS A 135 -23.59 -1.04 7.78
N THR A 136 -23.24 -2.13 7.08
CA THR A 136 -21.93 -2.36 6.47
C THR A 136 -21.75 -1.45 5.25
N ASP A 137 -22.79 -1.27 4.44
CA ASP A 137 -22.78 -0.42 3.23
C ASP A 137 -22.40 1.03 3.52
N ALA A 138 -23.03 1.69 4.50
CA ALA A 138 -22.73 3.08 4.84
C ALA A 138 -21.29 3.32 5.32
N LEU A 139 -20.63 2.26 5.81
CA LEU A 139 -19.25 2.30 6.28
C LEU A 139 -18.27 1.91 5.16
N MET A 140 -18.65 0.99 4.27
CA MET A 140 -17.95 0.72 3.01
C MET A 140 -18.00 1.92 2.07
N THR A 141 -19.09 2.69 2.04
CA THR A 141 -19.17 3.97 1.33
C THR A 141 -18.21 5.00 1.91
N GLN A 142 -17.96 4.99 3.23
CA GLN A 142 -16.93 5.85 3.82
C GLN A 142 -15.51 5.45 3.34
N TYR A 143 -15.26 4.15 3.13
CA TYR A 143 -14.07 3.67 2.43
C TYR A 143 -14.08 4.15 0.96
N GLU A 144 -15.11 3.82 0.18
CA GLU A 144 -15.22 4.19 -1.25
C GLU A 144 -15.11 5.71 -1.52
N THR A 145 -15.53 6.57 -0.58
CA THR A 145 -15.50 8.03 -0.73
C THR A 145 -14.20 8.69 -0.29
N LEU A 146 -13.38 8.02 0.53
CA LEU A 146 -12.15 8.60 1.08
C LEU A 146 -10.91 8.12 0.33
N HIS A 147 -10.98 7.01 -0.39
CA HIS A 147 -9.86 6.47 -1.15
C HIS A 147 -9.66 7.19 -2.48
N THR A 148 -8.45 7.65 -2.75
CA THR A 148 -8.04 8.19 -4.05
C THR A 148 -7.61 7.05 -4.99
N ASP A 149 -7.62 7.29 -6.31
CA ASP A 149 -7.33 6.32 -7.38
C ASP A 149 -5.91 5.68 -7.31
N GLU A 150 -5.09 6.03 -6.31
CA GLU A 150 -3.66 5.73 -6.15
C GLU A 150 -3.34 4.79 -4.95
N GLY A 151 -4.34 4.36 -4.18
CA GLY A 151 -4.14 3.60 -2.93
C GLY A 151 -3.51 2.19 -3.07
N MET A 152 -2.75 1.79 -2.05
CA MET A 152 -2.28 0.40 -1.83
C MET A 152 -3.48 -0.54 -1.58
N ASN A 153 -3.31 -1.86 -1.79
CA ASN A 153 -4.34 -2.84 -1.45
C ASN A 153 -4.62 -2.83 0.06
N GLN A 154 -5.90 -2.70 0.44
CA GLN A 154 -6.29 -2.54 1.86
C GLN A 154 -7.26 -3.60 2.38
N THR A 155 -7.86 -4.40 1.51
CA THR A 155 -8.97 -5.27 1.93
C THR A 155 -8.75 -6.73 1.64
N VAL A 156 -8.11 -7.10 0.52
CA VAL A 156 -7.97 -8.50 0.08
C VAL A 156 -6.51 -8.88 -0.08
N PHE A 157 -6.04 -9.79 0.76
CA PHE A 157 -4.64 -10.16 0.86
C PHE A 157 -4.42 -11.61 0.43
N ASN A 158 -3.22 -11.90 -0.09
CA ASN A 158 -2.86 -13.27 -0.42
C ASN A 158 -2.62 -14.11 0.84
N LEU A 159 -2.88 -15.41 0.73
CA LEU A 159 -2.59 -16.40 1.77
C LEU A 159 -1.85 -17.59 1.16
N GLY A 160 -0.86 -17.30 0.31
CA GLY A 160 -0.17 -18.32 -0.48
C GLY A 160 -1.13 -19.19 -1.30
N ASP A 161 -0.75 -20.44 -1.53
CA ASP A 161 -1.53 -21.43 -2.28
C ASP A 161 -2.92 -21.74 -1.67
N LYS A 162 -3.13 -21.44 -0.38
CA LYS A 162 -4.37 -21.73 0.36
C LYS A 162 -5.55 -20.88 -0.11
N GLY A 163 -5.29 -19.64 -0.53
CA GLY A 163 -6.32 -18.73 -1.00
C GLY A 163 -6.06 -17.27 -0.64
N PHE A 164 -7.13 -16.60 -0.19
CA PHE A 164 -7.18 -15.17 0.06
C PHE A 164 -7.86 -14.86 1.38
N ILE A 165 -7.51 -13.72 1.96
CA ILE A 165 -8.13 -13.18 3.17
C ILE A 165 -8.71 -11.81 2.86
N SER A 166 -9.95 -11.56 3.28
CA SER A 166 -10.51 -10.22 3.31
C SER A 166 -10.58 -9.72 4.75
N VAL A 167 -10.15 -8.49 5.02
CA VAL A 167 -10.36 -7.81 6.32
C VAL A 167 -11.27 -6.63 6.09
N LEU A 168 -12.45 -6.66 6.69
CA LEU A 168 -13.46 -5.64 6.49
C LEU A 168 -14.01 -5.13 7.82
N PRO A 169 -14.31 -3.84 7.93
CA PRO A 169 -15.00 -3.32 9.09
C PRO A 169 -16.46 -3.82 9.12
N LEU A 170 -16.94 -4.15 10.31
CA LEU A 170 -18.28 -4.66 10.57
C LEU A 170 -19.00 -3.76 11.57
N ARG A 171 -20.30 -3.52 11.35
CA ARG A 171 -21.14 -2.79 12.30
C ARG A 171 -22.34 -3.62 12.71
N ASP A 172 -22.36 -4.04 13.98
CA ASP A 172 -23.53 -4.68 14.58
C ASP A 172 -24.16 -3.78 15.65
N GLY A 173 -25.43 -3.43 15.46
CA GLY A 173 -26.10 -2.47 16.35
C GLY A 173 -25.33 -1.15 16.55
N ARG A 174 -24.88 -0.92 17.79
CA ARG A 174 -24.07 0.23 18.22
C ARG A 174 -22.56 -0.07 18.26
N GLU A 175 -22.19 -1.32 18.05
CA GLU A 175 -20.82 -1.79 18.05
C GLU A 175 -20.22 -1.66 16.66
N VAL A 176 -18.95 -1.28 16.63
CA VAL A 176 -18.15 -1.28 15.40
C VAL A 176 -17.01 -2.24 15.67
N THR A 177 -16.85 -3.23 14.81
CA THR A 177 -15.81 -4.24 14.90
C THR A 177 -15.26 -4.50 13.50
N TYR A 178 -14.63 -5.64 13.30
CA TYR A 178 -14.13 -6.10 12.01
C TYR A 178 -14.52 -7.56 11.78
N GLU A 179 -14.45 -7.99 10.54
CA GLU A 179 -14.60 -9.36 10.12
C GLU A 179 -13.42 -9.76 9.24
N VAL A 180 -13.05 -11.03 9.31
CA VAL A 180 -12.00 -11.63 8.51
C VAL A 180 -12.60 -12.79 7.74
N ASP A 181 -12.70 -12.65 6.42
CA ASP A 181 -13.17 -13.74 5.55
C ASP A 181 -11.98 -14.45 4.92
N MET A 182 -12.05 -15.78 4.85
CA MET A 182 -11.11 -16.57 4.06
C MET A 182 -11.83 -17.20 2.88
N TYR A 183 -11.20 -17.10 1.71
CA TYR A 183 -11.67 -17.66 0.47
C TYR A 183 -10.61 -18.62 -0.07
N SER A 184 -10.90 -19.91 -0.11
CA SER A 184 -9.94 -20.88 -0.63
C SER A 184 -9.86 -20.81 -2.16
N SER A 185 -8.63 -20.92 -2.69
CA SER A 185 -8.37 -21.08 -4.12
C SER A 185 -8.30 -22.53 -4.58
N GLU A 186 -8.25 -23.50 -3.66
CA GLU A 186 -8.07 -24.92 -3.98
C GLU A 186 -9.40 -25.68 -4.01
N LYS A 187 -10.25 -25.41 -3.02
CA LYS A 187 -11.56 -26.06 -2.85
C LYS A 187 -12.59 -24.98 -2.59
N LYS A 188 -13.85 -25.21 -2.96
CA LYS A 188 -14.96 -24.28 -2.68
C LYS A 188 -15.26 -24.24 -1.17
N LYS A 189 -14.44 -23.54 -0.41
CA LYS A 189 -14.51 -23.40 1.04
C LYS A 189 -14.28 -21.94 1.42
N GLN A 190 -15.19 -21.42 2.23
CA GLN A 190 -15.08 -20.11 2.84
C GLN A 190 -15.41 -20.18 4.32
N TRP A 191 -14.91 -19.23 5.09
CA TRP A 191 -15.34 -18.98 6.45
C TRP A 191 -15.13 -17.52 6.82
N THR A 192 -15.86 -17.07 7.84
CA THR A 192 -15.76 -15.74 8.41
C THR A 192 -15.39 -15.87 9.89
N TYR A 193 -14.43 -15.07 10.33
CA TYR A 193 -14.13 -14.84 11.72
C TYR A 193 -14.64 -13.45 12.09
N ILE A 194 -15.45 -13.40 13.14
CA ILE A 194 -15.87 -12.17 13.80
C ILE A 194 -15.35 -12.31 15.23
N PRO A 195 -14.62 -11.32 15.76
CA PRO A 195 -14.14 -11.40 17.13
C PRO A 195 -15.32 -11.45 18.11
N ASP A 196 -15.36 -12.50 18.92
CA ASP A 196 -16.32 -12.66 20.02
C ASP A 196 -15.75 -12.05 21.31
N GLY A 197 -16.60 -11.35 22.07
CA GLY A 197 -16.30 -10.98 23.46
C GLY A 197 -15.28 -9.85 23.65
N ASP A 198 -15.07 -8.98 22.66
CA ASP A 198 -14.37 -7.72 22.88
C ASP A 198 -15.20 -6.87 23.87
N ASP A 199 -14.64 -6.59 25.03
CA ASP A 199 -15.23 -5.75 26.10
C ASP A 199 -15.43 -4.29 25.65
N GLN A 200 -14.79 -3.91 24.55
CA GLN A 200 -14.79 -2.57 23.99
C GLN A 200 -15.69 -2.45 22.76
N LYS A 201 -16.57 -1.43 22.77
CA LYS A 201 -17.62 -1.23 21.75
C LYS A 201 -17.13 -0.87 20.34
N TYR A 202 -15.84 -0.58 20.18
CA TYR A 202 -15.23 -0.15 18.93
C TYR A 202 -13.89 -0.86 18.73
N ALA A 203 -13.80 -1.77 17.75
CA ALA A 203 -12.57 -2.38 17.30
C ALA A 203 -12.38 -2.09 15.80
N ASN A 204 -11.16 -1.77 15.39
CA ASN A 204 -10.79 -1.67 13.98
C ASN A 204 -9.54 -2.51 13.77
N ALA A 205 -9.55 -3.35 12.74
CA ALA A 205 -8.41 -4.17 12.37
C ALA A 205 -7.75 -3.67 11.10
N GLU A 206 -6.43 -3.77 11.06
CA GLU A 206 -5.63 -3.57 9.88
C GLU A 206 -4.77 -4.82 9.63
N TYR A 207 -4.71 -5.29 8.38
CA TYR A 207 -3.83 -6.39 8.00
C TYR A 207 -2.37 -5.93 7.96
N LEU A 208 -1.50 -6.59 8.72
CA LEU A 208 -0.06 -6.30 8.72
C LEU A 208 0.75 -7.30 7.88
N GLY A 209 0.26 -8.53 7.73
CA GLY A 209 0.96 -9.59 7.01
C GLY A 209 0.43 -10.99 7.31
N ALA A 210 1.03 -11.99 6.70
CA ALA A 210 0.75 -13.39 6.96
C ALA A 210 2.03 -14.22 6.99
N THR A 211 2.03 -15.27 7.81
CA THR A 211 3.02 -16.35 7.77
C THR A 211 2.39 -17.58 7.13
N ASP A 212 3.13 -18.69 7.04
CA ASP A 212 2.60 -19.96 6.55
C ASP A 212 1.39 -20.47 7.38
N SER A 213 1.23 -20.01 8.63
CA SER A 213 0.20 -20.49 9.56
C SER A 213 -0.70 -19.41 10.14
N LEU A 214 -0.42 -18.13 9.91
CA LEU A 214 -1.12 -17.02 10.56
C LEU A 214 -1.47 -15.90 9.58
N VAL A 215 -2.63 -15.30 9.83
CA VAL A 215 -2.93 -13.91 9.46
C VAL A 215 -2.63 -13.04 10.66
N ILE A 216 -1.92 -11.94 10.47
CA ILE A 216 -1.49 -11.04 11.54
C ILE A 216 -2.10 -9.66 11.33
N LEU A 217 -2.79 -9.15 12.36
CA LEU A 217 -3.53 -7.90 12.34
C LEU A 217 -3.03 -6.95 13.44
N GLU A 218 -3.03 -5.66 13.17
CA GLU A 218 -3.15 -4.63 14.20
C GLU A 218 -4.63 -4.51 14.55
N VAL A 219 -4.97 -4.49 15.83
CA VAL A 219 -6.34 -4.22 16.28
C VAL A 219 -6.33 -3.08 17.30
N ILE A 220 -6.97 -1.97 16.92
CA ILE A 220 -7.20 -0.84 17.83
C ILE A 220 -8.58 -0.98 18.46
N ARG A 221 -8.63 -1.13 19.78
CA ARG A 221 -9.86 -1.22 20.57
C ARG A 221 -10.14 0.08 21.34
N LYS A 222 -11.40 0.50 21.41
CA LYS A 222 -11.88 1.68 22.16
C LYS A 222 -13.24 1.46 22.81
N ASN A 223 -13.41 1.99 24.03
CA ASN A 223 -14.69 1.98 24.75
C ASN A 223 -15.76 2.91 24.16
N ARG A 224 -15.35 4.00 23.49
CA ARG A 224 -16.25 4.99 22.86
C ARG A 224 -15.67 5.46 21.53
N ARG A 225 -16.52 5.69 20.52
CA ARG A 225 -16.14 6.13 19.16
C ARG A 225 -15.17 7.32 19.15
N MET A 226 -15.45 8.31 20.00
CA MET A 226 -14.70 9.56 20.10
C MET A 226 -13.64 9.54 21.22
N SER A 227 -13.39 8.37 21.84
CA SER A 227 -12.36 8.26 22.86
C SER A 227 -10.98 8.49 22.25
N GLY A 228 -10.16 9.31 22.92
CA GLY A 228 -8.73 9.38 22.65
C GLY A 228 -7.97 8.17 23.19
N SER A 229 -8.47 7.54 24.26
CA SER A 229 -7.85 6.33 24.81
C SER A 229 -8.34 5.08 24.05
N GLY A 230 -7.39 4.32 23.54
CA GLY A 230 -7.58 3.00 22.95
C GLY A 230 -6.34 2.15 23.19
N THR A 231 -6.52 0.83 23.12
CA THR A 231 -5.41 -0.13 23.23
C THR A 231 -5.11 -0.71 21.86
N ALA A 232 -3.83 -0.84 21.55
CA ALA A 232 -3.35 -1.46 20.32
C ALA A 232 -2.94 -2.90 20.64
N HIS A 233 -3.38 -3.82 19.79
CA HIS A 233 -3.14 -5.24 19.94
C HIS A 233 -2.52 -5.80 18.67
N LEU A 234 -1.62 -6.76 18.82
CA LEU A 234 -1.17 -7.60 17.72
C LEU A 234 -1.92 -8.93 17.78
N VAL A 235 -2.80 -9.17 16.81
CA VAL A 235 -3.69 -10.34 16.79
C VAL A 235 -3.26 -11.33 15.72
N GLY A 236 -3.10 -12.59 16.12
CA GLY A 236 -2.76 -13.69 15.23
C GLY A 236 -3.96 -14.63 15.07
N ILE A 237 -4.39 -14.86 13.83
CA ILE A 237 -5.49 -15.78 13.52
C ILE A 237 -4.94 -16.92 12.65
N ASN A 238 -5.20 -18.16 13.04
CA ASN A 238 -4.86 -19.30 12.20
C ASN A 238 -5.98 -19.51 11.17
N PRO A 239 -5.72 -19.32 9.86
CA PRO A 239 -6.76 -19.35 8.86
C PRO A 239 -7.24 -20.77 8.51
N MET A 240 -6.55 -21.81 9.00
CA MET A 240 -6.94 -23.20 8.78
C MET A 240 -7.87 -23.71 9.88
N THR A 241 -7.60 -23.32 11.13
CA THR A 241 -8.41 -23.71 12.29
C THR A 241 -9.50 -22.70 12.63
N LYS A 242 -9.46 -21.49 12.03
CA LYS A 242 -10.38 -20.36 12.26
C LYS A 242 -10.30 -19.79 13.68
N LYS A 243 -9.21 -20.06 14.40
CA LYS A 243 -9.06 -19.65 15.80
C LYS A 243 -8.05 -18.52 15.93
N LYS A 244 -8.36 -17.57 16.82
CA LYS A 244 -7.37 -16.64 17.36
C LYS A 244 -6.32 -17.46 18.12
N VAL A 245 -5.06 -17.32 17.74
CA VAL A 245 -3.90 -17.98 18.35
C VAL A 245 -3.36 -17.13 19.47
N PHE A 246 -3.21 -15.83 19.24
CA PHE A 246 -2.77 -14.86 20.23
C PHE A 246 -3.45 -13.51 20.04
N ASP A 247 -3.44 -12.74 21.12
CA ASP A 247 -3.92 -11.37 21.23
C ASP A 247 -2.94 -10.67 22.17
N ILE A 248 -1.93 -10.02 21.60
CA ILE A 248 -0.84 -9.43 22.37
C ILE A 248 -1.16 -7.96 22.59
N ASP A 249 -1.54 -7.63 23.82
CA ASP A 249 -1.33 -6.32 24.40
C ASP A 249 -0.10 -6.39 25.30
N ASP A 250 0.79 -5.41 25.23
CA ASP A 250 1.99 -5.37 26.07
C ASP A 250 1.66 -5.02 27.53
N GLU A 251 0.55 -5.53 28.09
CA GLU A 251 0.03 -5.23 29.42
C GLU A 251 1.10 -5.40 30.52
N LYS A 252 1.99 -6.38 30.36
CA LYS A 252 3.05 -6.70 31.33
C LYS A 252 4.40 -6.02 31.04
N ASP A 253 4.55 -5.31 29.93
CA ASP A 253 5.76 -4.55 29.63
C ASP A 253 5.70 -3.14 30.26
N LYS A 254 6.86 -2.52 30.45
CA LYS A 254 7.02 -1.11 30.85
C LYS A 254 6.56 -0.12 29.78
N TRP A 255 6.43 -0.58 28.52
CA TRP A 255 6.04 0.24 27.39
C TRP A 255 4.74 -0.27 26.77
N THR A 256 4.01 0.64 26.15
CA THR A 256 2.88 0.30 25.28
C THR A 256 3.36 0.25 23.84
N PHE A 257 3.22 -0.92 23.20
CA PHE A 257 3.58 -1.14 21.80
C PHE A 257 2.35 -0.97 20.89
N VAL A 258 2.54 -0.24 19.79
CA VAL A 258 1.54 -0.04 18.75
C VAL A 258 2.11 -0.59 17.44
N PRO A 259 1.76 -1.83 17.05
CA PRO A 259 2.31 -2.47 15.86
C PRO A 259 1.87 -1.73 14.60
N SER A 260 2.72 -1.71 13.58
CA SER A 260 2.46 -1.00 12.32
C SER A 260 2.96 -1.73 11.08
N SER A 261 3.82 -2.74 11.26
CA SER A 261 4.36 -3.54 10.16
C SER A 261 4.78 -4.92 10.66
N VAL A 262 4.68 -5.92 9.77
CA VAL A 262 5.16 -7.28 10.00
C VAL A 262 6.05 -7.73 8.82
N LEU A 263 7.12 -8.42 9.15
CA LEU A 263 8.03 -9.07 8.22
C LEU A 263 8.14 -10.57 8.57
N PRO A 264 7.48 -11.46 7.81
CA PRO A 264 7.62 -12.91 7.99
C PRO A 264 9.05 -13.35 7.74
N VAL A 265 9.56 -14.27 8.57
CA VAL A 265 10.88 -14.88 8.37
C VAL A 265 10.66 -16.29 7.81
N ALA A 266 10.76 -16.42 6.49
CA ALA A 266 10.45 -17.65 5.75
C ALA A 266 11.16 -18.88 6.35
N GLY A 267 10.43 -20.00 6.49
CA GLY A 267 10.96 -21.28 6.97
C GLY A 267 11.39 -21.34 8.45
N SER A 268 11.29 -20.23 9.20
CA SER A 268 11.73 -20.16 10.60
C SER A 268 10.62 -20.40 11.63
N GLY A 269 9.35 -20.31 11.22
CA GLY A 269 8.21 -20.28 12.14
C GLY A 269 8.12 -18.99 12.98
N LYS A 270 8.81 -17.92 12.56
CA LYS A 270 8.87 -16.62 13.23
C LYS A 270 8.49 -15.48 12.28
N PHE A 271 8.21 -14.33 12.88
CA PHE A 271 8.06 -13.06 12.18
C PHE A 271 8.57 -11.91 13.06
N ILE A 272 8.88 -10.80 12.39
CA ILE A 272 9.32 -9.57 13.03
C ILE A 272 8.14 -8.59 13.01
N ALA A 273 7.77 -8.05 14.16
CA ALA A 273 6.78 -6.99 14.29
C ALA A 273 7.49 -5.68 14.64
N MET A 274 7.11 -4.60 13.97
CA MET A 274 7.62 -3.27 14.28
C MET A 274 6.48 -2.30 14.54
N GLY A 275 6.72 -1.37 15.46
CA GLY A 275 5.74 -0.40 15.87
C GLY A 275 6.36 0.75 16.65
N ASN A 276 5.52 1.74 16.93
CA ASN A 276 5.88 2.78 17.90
C ASN A 276 5.76 2.21 19.31
N TYR A 277 6.60 2.68 20.23
CA TYR A 277 6.40 2.42 21.66
C TYR A 277 6.20 3.72 22.45
N TYR A 278 5.39 3.63 23.49
CA TYR A 278 4.97 4.75 24.33
C TYR A 278 5.16 4.41 25.82
N ASP A 279 5.08 5.43 26.68
CA ASP A 279 4.89 5.21 28.12
C ASP A 279 3.64 4.32 28.36
N LYS A 280 3.67 3.52 29.43
CA LYS A 280 2.67 2.47 29.70
C LYS A 280 1.20 2.95 29.61
N ASP A 281 0.92 4.14 30.11
CA ASP A 281 -0.44 4.71 30.16
C ASP A 281 -0.65 5.85 29.16
N ALA A 282 0.23 5.95 28.15
CA ALA A 282 0.14 6.99 27.16
C ALA A 282 -1.17 6.89 26.34
N ASN A 283 -1.76 8.03 26.07
CA ASN A 283 -2.84 8.16 25.12
C ASN A 283 -2.24 8.04 23.70
N ILE A 284 -2.24 6.85 23.12
CA ILE A 284 -1.63 6.58 21.80
C ILE A 284 -2.19 7.46 20.67
N ALA A 285 -3.38 8.05 20.85
CA ALA A 285 -3.94 8.98 19.88
C ALA A 285 -3.39 10.42 20.03
N LYS A 286 -2.81 10.81 21.17
CA LYS A 286 -2.41 12.19 21.47
C LYS A 286 -0.94 12.35 21.85
N ASP A 287 -0.42 11.41 22.61
CA ASP A 287 0.92 11.48 23.16
C ASP A 287 1.97 11.12 22.11
N ALA A 288 3.18 11.61 22.30
CA ALA A 288 4.29 11.31 21.41
C ALA A 288 4.88 9.93 21.73
N SER A 289 5.22 9.15 20.71
CA SER A 289 5.99 7.92 20.91
C SER A 289 7.40 8.24 21.40
N LYS A 290 8.02 7.29 22.10
CA LYS A 290 9.41 7.38 22.58
C LYS A 290 10.42 6.90 21.56
N GLY A 291 9.98 6.13 20.57
CA GLY A 291 10.82 5.53 19.55
C GLY A 291 10.11 4.41 18.79
N LEU A 292 10.92 3.61 18.09
CA LEU A 292 10.49 2.41 17.39
C LEU A 292 10.90 1.17 18.20
N ALA A 293 9.97 0.23 18.32
CA ALA A 293 10.20 -1.08 18.89
C ALA A 293 10.15 -2.14 17.78
N ILE A 294 11.04 -3.11 17.85
CA ILE A 294 11.15 -4.26 16.95
C ILE A 294 11.13 -5.52 17.80
N TYR A 295 10.11 -6.35 17.58
CA TYR A 295 9.89 -7.61 18.29
C TYR A 295 10.11 -8.79 17.34
N GLU A 296 10.80 -9.80 17.83
CA GLU A 296 10.84 -11.12 17.18
C GLU A 296 9.82 -12.02 17.89
N ILE A 297 8.88 -12.59 17.14
CA ILE A 297 7.74 -13.33 17.68
C ILE A 297 7.63 -14.66 16.94
N ASP A 298 7.33 -15.74 17.67
CA ASP A 298 7.02 -17.04 17.06
C ASP A 298 5.56 -17.15 16.61
N ASN A 299 5.23 -18.19 15.84
CA ASN A 299 3.85 -18.42 15.38
C ASN A 299 2.84 -18.78 16.50
N ASN A 300 3.27 -18.92 17.76
CA ASN A 300 2.39 -19.11 18.91
C ASN A 300 2.13 -17.79 19.66
N GLY A 301 2.79 -16.69 19.28
CA GLY A 301 2.69 -15.40 19.94
C GLY A 301 3.69 -15.21 21.08
N ASN A 302 4.67 -16.10 21.25
CA ASN A 302 5.73 -15.89 22.22
C ASN A 302 6.71 -14.84 21.70
N ILE A 303 6.96 -13.80 22.49
CA ILE A 303 7.94 -12.78 22.16
C ILE A 303 9.33 -13.31 22.54
N LEU A 304 10.16 -13.53 21.53
CA LEU A 304 11.51 -14.09 21.68
C LEU A 304 12.54 -12.99 21.97
N ASN A 305 12.35 -11.81 21.41
CA ASN A 305 13.22 -10.65 21.61
C ASN A 305 12.44 -9.34 21.50
N LYS A 306 12.85 -8.32 22.26
CA LYS A 306 12.35 -6.94 22.19
C LYS A 306 13.50 -5.97 22.08
N THR A 307 13.52 -5.17 21.01
CA THR A 307 14.52 -4.12 20.81
C THR A 307 13.85 -2.77 20.70
N TYR A 308 14.33 -1.81 21.49
CA TYR A 308 13.85 -0.44 21.49
C TYR A 308 14.91 0.50 20.91
N ASN A 309 14.50 1.39 20.01
CA ASN A 309 15.32 2.43 19.41
C ASN A 309 14.66 3.78 19.69
N SER A 310 15.18 4.54 20.64
CA SER A 310 14.57 5.80 21.08
C SER A 310 14.77 6.93 20.07
N TRP A 311 13.74 7.72 19.84
CA TRP A 311 13.84 8.97 19.07
C TRP A 311 14.88 9.91 19.64
N ALA A 312 14.98 10.04 20.96
CA ALA A 312 15.83 11.05 21.61
C ALA A 312 17.28 10.61 21.80
N VAL A 313 17.57 9.30 21.69
CA VAL A 313 18.89 8.75 22.05
C VAL A 313 19.49 7.94 20.91
N ASP A 314 18.77 6.94 20.39
CA ASP A 314 19.32 6.04 19.39
C ASP A 314 19.20 6.64 17.99
N ILE A 315 17.99 7.09 17.65
CA ILE A 315 17.68 7.64 16.32
C ILE A 315 18.27 9.05 16.16
N ALA A 316 18.33 9.82 17.25
CA ALA A 316 18.97 11.15 17.29
C ALA A 316 20.45 11.16 16.87
N LYS A 317 21.13 10.00 16.90
CA LYS A 317 22.52 9.87 16.43
C LYS A 317 22.64 9.95 14.90
N HIS A 318 21.55 9.71 14.19
CA HIS A 318 21.53 9.58 12.73
C HIS A 318 20.54 10.54 12.06
N LEU A 319 19.53 11.00 12.79
CA LEU A 319 18.52 11.95 12.31
C LEU A 319 18.35 13.09 13.33
N PRO A 320 18.04 14.32 12.88
CA PRO A 320 17.84 15.47 13.76
C PRO A 320 16.46 15.39 14.44
N THR A 321 16.31 14.47 15.39
CA THR A 321 15.05 14.20 16.08
C THR A 321 14.99 14.87 17.45
N ASN A 322 13.78 15.21 17.89
CA ASN A 322 13.54 15.68 19.26
C ASN A 322 12.83 14.63 20.14
N THR A 323 12.64 14.96 21.40
CA THR A 323 12.02 14.08 22.41
C THR A 323 10.55 13.72 22.14
N LYS A 324 9.90 14.40 21.19
CA LYS A 324 8.54 14.11 20.75
C LYS A 324 8.49 13.28 19.47
N GLY A 325 9.63 12.75 19.01
CA GLY A 325 9.72 11.97 17.77
C GLY A 325 9.53 12.78 16.50
N LYS A 326 9.69 14.11 16.58
CA LYS A 326 9.66 14.98 15.39
C LYS A 326 11.09 15.14 14.87
N ILE A 327 11.26 14.92 13.58
CA ILE A 327 12.48 15.15 12.81
C ILE A 327 12.45 16.59 12.27
N ASP A 328 13.55 17.32 12.40
CA ASP A 328 13.64 18.70 11.92
C ASP A 328 13.37 18.78 10.42
N ASN A 329 12.61 19.81 10.02
CA ASN A 329 12.12 20.06 8.67
C ASN A 329 11.23 18.97 8.03
N ILE A 330 11.24 17.74 8.52
CA ILE A 330 10.44 16.62 7.99
C ILE A 330 9.11 16.50 8.75
N GLY A 331 9.15 16.57 10.08
CA GLY A 331 7.96 16.37 10.91
C GLY A 331 7.93 15.01 11.60
N TYR A 332 6.75 14.41 11.68
CA TYR A 332 6.56 13.06 12.20
C TYR A 332 6.75 12.06 11.07
N LEU A 333 7.14 10.84 11.40
CA LEU A 333 7.41 9.80 10.42
C LEU A 333 6.28 8.77 10.39
N TYR A 334 5.69 8.55 9.22
CA TYR A 334 4.83 7.40 8.96
C TYR A 334 5.67 6.27 8.35
N ILE A 335 5.52 5.04 8.83
CA ILE A 335 6.32 3.91 8.35
C ILE A 335 5.57 3.14 7.27
N HIS A 336 6.17 3.02 6.08
CA HIS A 336 5.58 2.35 4.92
C HIS A 336 5.97 0.88 4.81
N LYS A 337 7.26 0.57 5.01
CA LYS A 337 7.78 -0.76 4.65
C LYS A 337 9.01 -1.15 5.47
N MET A 338 9.04 -2.42 5.89
CA MET A 338 10.26 -3.14 6.25
C MET A 338 10.75 -3.96 5.06
N ILE A 339 12.05 -3.85 4.78
CA ILE A 339 12.73 -4.53 3.69
C ILE A 339 13.84 -5.39 4.31
N PRO A 340 13.79 -6.73 4.19
CA PRO A 340 14.87 -7.58 4.67
C PRO A 340 16.14 -7.30 3.85
N GLY A 341 17.30 -7.35 4.50
CA GLY A 341 18.60 -7.35 3.88
C GLY A 341 19.43 -8.55 4.34
N ALA A 342 20.62 -8.71 3.77
CA ALA A 342 21.51 -9.80 4.11
C ALA A 342 21.95 -9.75 5.59
N ASN A 343 22.24 -10.92 6.15
CA ASN A 343 22.74 -11.09 7.52
C ASN A 343 21.80 -10.52 8.60
N GLY A 344 20.49 -10.58 8.37
CA GLY A 344 19.48 -10.10 9.33
C GLY A 344 19.33 -8.58 9.38
N LYS A 345 20.01 -7.83 8.49
CA LYS A 345 19.78 -6.39 8.36
C LYS A 345 18.35 -6.10 7.95
N ILE A 346 17.83 -4.95 8.36
CA ILE A 346 16.50 -4.48 7.96
C ILE A 346 16.60 -3.02 7.54
N PHE A 347 16.03 -2.69 6.38
CA PHE A 347 15.81 -1.31 5.97
C PHE A 347 14.36 -0.93 6.22
N ILE A 348 14.13 0.26 6.76
CA ILE A 348 12.82 0.80 7.04
C ILE A 348 12.61 2.06 6.22
N VAL A 349 11.53 2.07 5.46
CA VAL A 349 11.10 3.22 4.65
C VAL A 349 9.99 3.93 5.39
N GLY A 350 10.21 5.21 5.71
CA GLY A 350 9.19 6.08 6.24
C GLY A 350 9.06 7.38 5.45
N GLU A 351 7.94 8.06 5.62
CA GLU A 351 7.63 9.33 4.96
C GLU A 351 7.19 10.37 5.99
N GLY A 352 7.77 11.56 5.87
CA GLY A 352 7.52 12.65 6.80
C GLY A 352 6.18 13.34 6.56
N TYR A 353 5.52 13.74 7.63
CA TYR A 353 4.33 14.59 7.58
C TYR A 353 4.30 15.60 8.73
N LYS A 354 3.75 16.78 8.47
CA LYS A 354 3.63 17.83 9.49
C LYS A 354 2.48 18.78 9.23
N LYS A 355 2.05 19.46 10.29
CA LYS A 355 1.24 20.68 10.18
C LYS A 355 2.14 21.84 9.75
N GLN A 356 1.64 22.66 8.83
CA GLN A 356 2.27 23.89 8.36
C GLN A 356 1.24 25.03 8.36
N ALA A 357 1.68 26.27 8.53
CA ALA A 357 0.79 27.43 8.43
C ALA A 357 0.17 27.54 7.03
N SER A 358 -1.13 27.85 6.97
CA SER A 358 -1.89 28.09 5.75
C SER A 358 -2.07 29.59 5.55
N ALA A 359 -1.27 30.22 4.69
CA ALA A 359 -1.38 31.66 4.41
C ALA A 359 -2.78 32.07 3.93
N GLY A 360 -3.39 31.28 3.05
CA GLY A 360 -4.78 31.50 2.60
C GLY A 360 -5.80 31.30 3.72
N GLY A 361 -5.60 30.31 4.59
CA GLY A 361 -6.47 30.07 5.75
C GLY A 361 -6.40 31.16 6.81
N ILE A 362 -5.20 31.71 7.04
CA ILE A 362 -4.98 32.87 7.92
C ILE A 362 -5.67 34.10 7.33
N ALA A 363 -5.45 34.41 6.04
CA ALA A 363 -6.08 35.56 5.38
C ALA A 363 -7.62 35.46 5.40
N LEU A 364 -8.18 34.29 5.10
CA LEU A 364 -9.63 34.08 5.12
C LEU A 364 -10.21 34.15 6.54
N THR A 365 -9.51 33.66 7.55
CA THR A 365 -9.92 33.80 8.96
C THR A 365 -9.92 35.27 9.39
N ALA A 366 -8.92 36.05 9.00
CA ALA A 366 -8.86 37.48 9.28
C ALA A 366 -9.98 38.26 8.56
N LEU A 367 -10.27 37.93 7.29
CA LEU A 367 -11.39 38.52 6.55
C LEU A 367 -12.75 38.19 7.17
N ASN A 368 -12.96 36.93 7.58
CA ASN A 368 -14.19 36.54 8.26
C ASN A 368 -14.38 37.31 9.56
N ALA A 369 -13.32 37.45 10.36
CA ALA A 369 -13.35 38.23 11.60
C ALA A 369 -13.68 39.71 11.34
N ALA A 370 -13.10 40.31 10.29
CA ALA A 370 -13.41 41.67 9.87
C ALA A 370 -14.86 41.85 9.39
N ALA A 371 -15.46 40.80 8.81
CA ALA A 371 -16.87 40.77 8.40
C ALA A 371 -17.85 40.42 9.55
N GLY A 372 -17.39 40.38 10.81
CA GLY A 372 -18.21 40.05 11.97
C GLY A 372 -18.53 38.56 12.14
N SER A 373 -17.83 37.68 11.41
CA SER A 373 -18.01 36.23 11.42
C SER A 373 -16.82 35.52 12.08
N TYR A 374 -17.06 34.77 13.16
CA TYR A 374 -16.01 34.01 13.87
C TYR A 374 -15.79 32.59 13.32
N ARG A 375 -16.09 32.36 12.03
CA ARG A 375 -15.88 31.04 11.40
C ARG A 375 -14.39 30.83 11.13
N ASN A 376 -13.77 29.91 11.86
CA ASN A 376 -12.40 29.45 11.61
C ASN A 376 -12.32 28.84 10.20
N ALA A 377 -11.50 29.41 9.32
CA ALA A 377 -11.28 28.89 7.98
C ALA A 377 -10.15 27.85 7.91
N GLY A 378 -9.51 27.54 9.04
CA GLY A 378 -8.39 26.63 9.18
C GLY A 378 -7.06 27.32 8.92
N VAL A 379 -6.33 27.65 9.98
CA VAL A 379 -5.07 28.40 9.87
C VAL A 379 -3.86 27.49 9.62
N THR A 380 -4.03 26.18 9.79
CA THR A 380 -3.03 25.18 9.41
C THR A 380 -3.46 24.39 8.18
N LYS A 381 -2.47 23.69 7.61
CA LYS A 381 -2.63 22.65 6.60
C LYS A 381 -1.70 21.50 6.96
N VAL A 382 -2.00 20.30 6.46
CA VAL A 382 -1.11 19.14 6.60
C VAL A 382 -0.37 18.95 5.30
N VAL A 383 0.94 18.76 5.41
CA VAL A 383 1.81 18.45 4.28
C VAL A 383 2.53 17.13 4.50
N VAL A 384 2.67 16.37 3.43
CA VAL A 384 3.63 15.27 3.31
C VAL A 384 4.95 15.84 2.77
N THR A 385 6.07 15.29 3.24
CA THR A 385 7.41 15.86 3.10
C THR A 385 8.39 14.82 2.55
N ASP A 386 9.59 14.74 3.10
CA ASP A 386 10.69 13.92 2.60
C ASP A 386 10.54 12.43 2.98
N LEU A 387 11.18 11.56 2.20
CA LEU A 387 11.33 10.16 2.54
C LEU A 387 12.55 9.96 3.45
N VAL A 388 12.46 9.00 4.35
CA VAL A 388 13.55 8.59 5.24
C VAL A 388 13.75 7.09 5.09
N VAL A 389 14.99 6.69 4.81
CA VAL A 389 15.40 5.28 4.81
C VAL A 389 16.33 5.08 6.00
N MET A 390 15.96 4.17 6.90
CA MET A 390 16.72 3.82 8.09
C MET A 390 17.28 2.41 7.96
N GLU A 391 18.53 2.18 8.36
CA GLU A 391 19.18 0.87 8.38
C GLU A 391 19.31 0.36 9.82
N PHE A 392 18.95 -0.91 10.04
CA PHE A 392 19.07 -1.63 11.30
C PHE A 392 19.93 -2.88 11.12
N ASP A 393 20.72 -3.22 12.13
CA ASP A 393 21.52 -4.44 12.15
C ASP A 393 20.70 -5.70 12.51
N GLY A 394 21.34 -6.86 12.49
CA GLY A 394 20.73 -8.14 12.89
C GLY A 394 20.38 -8.25 14.38
N ALA A 395 20.76 -7.27 15.20
CA ALA A 395 20.30 -7.11 16.58
C ALA A 395 19.18 -6.05 16.69
N TYR A 396 18.62 -5.63 15.54
CA TYR A 396 17.56 -4.65 15.41
C TYR A 396 17.89 -3.27 16.00
N LYS A 397 19.18 -2.92 16.04
CA LYS A 397 19.67 -1.60 16.44
C LYS A 397 19.95 -0.75 15.22
N MET A 398 19.47 0.50 15.27
CA MET A 398 19.70 1.46 14.19
C MET A 398 21.20 1.70 13.97
N LYS A 399 21.60 1.77 12.70
CA LYS A 399 22.99 2.01 12.26
C LYS A 399 23.16 3.24 11.41
N ASP A 400 22.16 3.56 10.60
CA ASP A 400 22.23 4.70 9.71
C ASP A 400 20.83 5.18 9.32
N ALA A 401 20.75 6.41 8.82
CA ALA A 401 19.58 6.91 8.13
C ALA A 401 19.94 7.95 7.10
N LYS A 402 19.13 7.97 6.03
CA LYS A 402 19.26 8.94 4.96
C LYS A 402 17.91 9.55 4.62
N ILE A 403 17.91 10.87 4.51
CA ILE A 403 16.79 11.69 4.07
C ILE A 403 16.88 11.84 2.55
N TYR A 404 15.75 11.72 1.87
CA TYR A 404 15.60 11.92 0.44
C TYR A 404 14.56 13.01 0.20
N ASP A 405 15.05 14.15 -0.27
CA ASP A 405 14.25 15.36 -0.43
C ASP A 405 13.11 15.17 -1.43
N LYS A 406 11.94 15.72 -1.09
CA LYS A 406 10.73 15.71 -1.92
C LYS A 406 10.08 17.08 -1.96
N THR A 407 9.22 17.30 -2.95
CA THR A 407 8.33 18.46 -2.93
C THR A 407 7.26 18.28 -1.86
N ASN A 408 7.09 19.27 -0.99
CA ASN A 408 6.03 19.21 0.02
C ASN A 408 4.63 19.26 -0.62
N ASN A 409 3.86 18.18 -0.48
CA ASN A 409 2.52 18.06 -1.03
C ASN A 409 1.48 18.33 0.06
N THR A 410 0.52 19.21 -0.23
CA THR A 410 -0.55 19.56 0.72
C THR A 410 -1.65 18.52 0.64
N VAL A 411 -1.92 17.85 1.76
CA VAL A 411 -2.91 16.75 1.84
C VAL A 411 -4.25 17.24 2.39
N VAL A 412 -4.22 18.00 3.49
CA VAL A 412 -5.44 18.52 4.14
C VAL A 412 -5.33 20.02 4.31
N GLY A 413 -6.33 20.75 3.79
CA GLY A 413 -6.54 22.16 4.08
C GLY A 413 -7.78 22.37 4.95
N GLY A 414 -7.72 23.33 5.87
CA GLY A 414 -8.90 23.79 6.62
C GLY A 414 -8.97 23.30 8.07
N PRO A 415 -10.10 23.57 8.76
CA PRO A 415 -10.21 23.48 10.22
C PRO A 415 -9.90 22.10 10.80
N MET A 416 -10.11 21.02 10.04
CA MET A 416 -9.77 19.66 10.48
C MET A 416 -8.29 19.55 10.90
N SER A 417 -7.38 20.18 10.14
CA SER A 417 -5.95 20.12 10.43
C SER A 417 -5.57 20.81 11.74
N ASP A 418 -6.37 21.76 12.22
CA ASP A 418 -6.11 22.47 13.48
C ASP A 418 -6.39 21.56 14.69
N TYR A 419 -7.45 20.74 14.64
CA TYR A 419 -7.99 20.02 15.81
C TYR A 419 -7.62 18.53 15.91
N VAL A 420 -7.10 17.92 14.84
CA VAL A 420 -6.75 16.48 14.83
C VAL A 420 -5.32 16.24 15.33
N SER A 421 -5.09 15.14 16.05
CA SER A 421 -3.77 14.75 16.53
C SER A 421 -2.87 14.23 15.41
N GLN A 422 -1.56 14.16 15.64
CA GLN A 422 -0.59 13.76 14.61
C GLN A 422 -0.75 12.30 14.19
N HIS A 423 -1.05 11.40 15.13
CA HIS A 423 -1.29 10.00 14.81
C HIS A 423 -2.59 9.82 14.00
N ALA A 424 -3.68 10.50 14.40
CA ALA A 424 -4.93 10.46 13.64
C ALA A 424 -4.78 11.10 12.24
N LEU A 425 -3.91 12.12 12.10
CA LEU A 425 -3.56 12.66 10.79
C LEU A 425 -2.81 11.64 9.93
N ALA A 426 -1.81 10.94 10.46
CA ALA A 426 -1.12 9.87 9.72
C ALA A 426 -2.09 8.80 9.21
N MET A 427 -2.99 8.32 10.08
CA MET A 427 -4.02 7.35 9.70
C MET A 427 -4.94 7.90 8.62
N TYR A 428 -5.32 9.18 8.70
CA TYR A 428 -6.13 9.84 7.68
C TYR A 428 -5.40 9.96 6.34
N ILE A 429 -4.15 10.44 6.33
CA ILE A 429 -3.33 10.57 5.12
C ILE A 429 -3.17 9.21 4.43
N LYS A 430 -2.87 8.17 5.22
CA LYS A 430 -2.79 6.78 4.74
C LYS A 430 -4.11 6.31 4.13
N MET A 431 -5.21 6.47 4.86
CA MET A 431 -6.53 6.04 4.43
C MET A 431 -6.91 6.65 3.07
N ILE A 432 -6.59 7.92 2.84
CA ILE A 432 -6.88 8.60 1.57
C ILE A 432 -5.80 8.40 0.49
N GLY A 433 -4.75 7.63 0.78
CA GLY A 433 -3.67 7.35 -0.17
C GLY A 433 -2.82 8.57 -0.54
N ALA A 434 -2.69 9.56 0.35
CA ALA A 434 -2.02 10.82 0.03
C ALA A 434 -0.54 10.89 0.46
N PHE A 435 0.02 9.75 0.85
CA PHE A 435 1.48 9.58 0.93
C PHE A 435 2.02 9.34 -0.47
N ASP A 436 3.25 9.80 -0.73
CA ASP A 436 3.82 9.71 -2.07
C ASP A 436 4.61 8.41 -2.29
N TYR A 437 4.94 7.65 -1.23
CA TYR A 437 5.47 6.29 -1.36
C TYR A 437 4.47 5.39 -2.11
N GLU A 438 4.96 4.72 -3.15
CA GLU A 438 4.15 3.86 -4.03
C GLU A 438 4.41 2.38 -3.72
N PHE A 439 5.66 1.94 -3.92
CA PHE A 439 6.05 0.54 -3.73
C PHE A 439 7.56 0.36 -3.59
N THR A 440 7.96 -0.83 -3.14
CA THR A 440 9.34 -1.31 -3.19
C THR A 440 9.40 -2.49 -4.17
N THR A 441 10.38 -2.49 -5.07
CA THR A 441 10.61 -3.57 -6.04
C THR A 441 12.06 -4.05 -6.02
N GLY A 442 12.37 -5.18 -6.66
CA GLY A 442 13.69 -5.80 -6.72
C GLY A 442 13.77 -7.10 -5.93
N ASN A 443 15.00 -7.55 -5.66
CA ASN A 443 15.28 -8.70 -4.80
C ASN A 443 16.03 -8.25 -3.53
N PRO A 444 15.31 -8.01 -2.41
CA PRO A 444 15.91 -7.64 -1.14
C PRO A 444 16.91 -8.67 -0.60
N ASP A 445 16.70 -9.97 -0.88
CA ASP A 445 17.60 -11.04 -0.43
C ASP A 445 19.00 -10.93 -1.07
N ASP A 446 19.08 -10.37 -2.27
CA ASP A 446 20.33 -10.06 -2.97
C ASP A 446 20.87 -8.66 -2.61
N ASN A 447 20.31 -8.01 -1.57
CA ASN A 447 20.51 -6.60 -1.23
C ASN A 447 20.28 -5.64 -2.41
N ASN A 448 19.37 -5.97 -3.32
CA ASN A 448 19.13 -5.17 -4.51
C ASN A 448 17.65 -4.81 -4.61
N PHE A 449 17.30 -3.60 -4.16
CA PHE A 449 15.92 -3.13 -4.17
C PHE A 449 15.84 -1.66 -4.58
N ALA A 450 14.66 -1.26 -5.03
CA ALA A 450 14.33 0.13 -5.34
C ALA A 450 13.06 0.55 -4.59
N ILE A 451 13.19 1.63 -3.82
CA ILE A 451 12.07 2.31 -3.17
C ILE A 451 11.54 3.33 -4.16
N CYS A 452 10.27 3.24 -4.52
CA CYS A 452 9.69 4.05 -5.58
C CYS A 452 8.55 4.93 -5.04
N PHE A 453 8.51 6.17 -5.51
CA PHE A 453 7.57 7.18 -5.04
C PHE A 453 7.27 8.21 -6.12
N SER A 454 6.06 8.78 -6.08
CA SER A 454 5.66 9.88 -6.95
C SER A 454 6.10 11.23 -6.36
N ASP A 455 6.33 12.25 -7.18
CA ASP A 455 6.48 13.62 -6.68
C ASP A 455 5.96 14.63 -7.70
N TRP A 456 5.51 15.80 -7.23
CA TRP A 456 5.08 16.90 -8.09
C TRP A 456 6.13 18.01 -8.12
N GLU A 457 7.04 17.94 -9.09
CA GLU A 457 8.11 18.92 -9.22
C GLU A 457 7.57 20.29 -9.67
N ARG A 458 8.12 21.36 -9.09
CA ARG A 458 7.77 22.75 -9.39
C ARG A 458 9.00 23.60 -9.74
N SER A 459 9.99 22.99 -10.38
CA SER A 459 11.21 23.68 -10.78
C SER A 459 10.99 24.57 -12.02
N SER A 460 12.01 25.35 -12.37
CA SER A 460 12.00 26.11 -13.62
C SER A 460 12.15 25.21 -14.85
N SER A 461 12.83 24.07 -14.73
CA SER A 461 13.09 23.12 -15.82
C SER A 461 11.93 22.15 -16.07
N TYR A 462 11.22 21.73 -15.02
CA TYR A 462 10.06 20.86 -15.14
C TYR A 462 8.98 21.19 -14.11
N LYS A 463 7.73 21.15 -14.57
CA LYS A 463 6.54 21.30 -13.74
C LYS A 463 5.57 20.18 -14.07
N GLY A 464 5.40 19.25 -13.16
CA GLY A 464 4.50 18.12 -13.35
C GLY A 464 4.88 16.93 -12.48
N GLN A 465 4.12 15.85 -12.66
CA GLN A 465 4.35 14.60 -11.96
C GLN A 465 5.66 13.96 -12.42
N THR A 466 6.40 13.45 -11.46
CA THR A 466 7.62 12.67 -11.63
C THR A 466 7.43 11.35 -10.89
N PHE A 467 8.12 10.32 -11.34
CA PHE A 467 8.24 9.09 -10.60
C PHE A 467 9.71 8.85 -10.31
N ASN A 468 10.03 8.68 -9.04
CA ASN A 468 11.38 8.65 -8.51
C ASN A 468 11.66 7.26 -7.95
N SER A 469 12.93 6.86 -8.02
CA SER A 469 13.40 5.62 -7.40
C SER A 469 14.68 5.86 -6.62
N ILE A 470 14.78 5.22 -5.45
CA ILE A 470 15.98 5.13 -4.62
C ILE A 470 16.43 3.69 -4.65
N ARG A 471 17.46 3.39 -5.45
CA ARG A 471 18.00 2.04 -5.64
C ARG A 471 19.16 1.76 -4.69
N TYR A 472 19.05 0.70 -3.92
CA TYR A 472 20.14 0.11 -3.14
C TYR A 472 20.75 -1.06 -3.91
N ASN A 473 22.08 -1.12 -4.01
CA ASN A 473 22.81 -2.16 -4.73
C ASN A 473 23.69 -3.05 -3.82
N GLY A 474 23.38 -3.08 -2.52
CA GLY A 474 24.15 -3.80 -1.51
C GLY A 474 25.25 -2.99 -0.85
N THR A 475 25.60 -1.83 -1.39
CA THR A 475 26.64 -0.97 -0.81
C THR A 475 26.21 0.48 -0.67
N LYS A 476 25.48 1.01 -1.65
CA LYS A 476 25.08 2.42 -1.66
C LYS A 476 23.70 2.60 -2.28
N PHE A 477 23.10 3.73 -1.92
CA PHE A 477 21.90 4.22 -2.56
C PHE A 477 22.21 5.14 -3.73
N THR A 478 21.44 5.00 -4.80
CA THR A 478 21.43 5.85 -5.99
C THR A 478 20.00 6.30 -6.27
N GLN A 479 19.84 7.45 -6.90
CA GLN A 479 18.52 8.00 -7.25
C GLN A 479 18.37 8.07 -8.76
N ASP A 480 17.16 7.77 -9.23
CA ASP A 480 16.76 7.98 -10.62
C ASP A 480 15.33 8.54 -10.67
N LYS A 481 14.98 9.18 -11.78
CA LYS A 481 13.71 9.86 -11.98
C LYS A 481 13.25 9.81 -13.42
N ILE A 482 11.96 9.58 -13.61
CA ILE A 482 11.27 9.72 -14.89
C ILE A 482 10.25 10.87 -14.83
N GLU A 483 10.20 11.68 -15.88
CA GLU A 483 9.18 12.74 -16.03
C GLU A 483 7.92 12.15 -16.64
N LEU A 484 6.79 12.26 -15.94
CA LEU A 484 5.52 11.68 -16.38
C LEU A 484 4.66 12.71 -17.14
N LYS A 485 5.16 13.18 -18.28
CA LYS A 485 4.42 14.10 -19.17
C LYS A 485 3.35 13.34 -19.94
N SER A 486 2.08 13.56 -19.61
CA SER A 486 0.96 12.94 -20.32
C SER A 486 -0.26 13.86 -20.46
N LYS A 487 -1.08 13.59 -21.49
CA LYS A 487 -2.43 14.15 -21.67
C LYS A 487 -3.52 13.21 -21.13
N ALA A 488 -3.13 12.09 -20.52
CA ALA A 488 -4.05 11.14 -19.95
C ALA A 488 -4.95 11.80 -18.90
N SER A 489 -6.19 11.32 -18.81
CA SER A 489 -7.13 11.76 -17.77
C SER A 489 -6.78 11.17 -16.41
N ARG A 490 -6.17 9.99 -16.39
CA ARG A 490 -5.62 9.32 -15.21
C ARG A 490 -4.38 8.54 -15.62
N MET A 491 -3.44 8.40 -14.69
CA MET A 491 -2.20 7.67 -14.89
C MET A 491 -1.86 6.92 -13.60
N ARG A 492 -1.21 5.76 -13.73
CA ARG A 492 -0.68 5.01 -12.59
C ARG A 492 0.64 4.37 -12.97
N VAL A 493 1.57 4.31 -12.02
CA VAL A 493 2.81 3.55 -12.17
C VAL A 493 2.70 2.27 -11.34
N LEU A 494 2.99 1.14 -11.95
CA LEU A 494 3.07 -0.17 -11.29
C LEU A 494 4.51 -0.69 -11.37
N PRO A 495 4.93 -1.54 -10.41
CA PRO A 495 6.24 -2.17 -10.50
C PRO A 495 6.32 -3.03 -11.76
N ALA A 496 7.50 -3.15 -12.35
CA ALA A 496 7.76 -4.06 -13.47
C ALA A 496 9.00 -4.92 -13.18
N LYS A 497 9.45 -5.68 -14.19
CA LYS A 497 10.73 -6.39 -14.16
C LYS A 497 11.86 -5.47 -13.68
N SER A 498 12.83 -6.05 -12.98
CA SER A 498 13.94 -5.31 -12.35
C SER A 498 14.55 -4.29 -13.31
N GLY A 499 14.72 -3.05 -12.81
CA GLY A 499 15.19 -1.92 -13.61
C GLY A 499 14.12 -1.29 -14.52
N SER A 500 12.83 -1.56 -14.32
CA SER A 500 11.74 -0.95 -15.08
C SER A 500 10.49 -0.76 -14.24
N VAL A 501 9.59 0.09 -14.73
CA VAL A 501 8.22 0.28 -14.25
C VAL A 501 7.24 0.17 -15.39
N MET A 502 5.99 -0.16 -15.07
CA MET A 502 4.89 -0.08 -16.02
C MET A 502 4.09 1.19 -15.76
N ILE A 503 3.84 1.95 -16.82
CA ILE A 503 3.00 3.14 -16.78
C ILE A 503 1.70 2.81 -17.50
N ILE A 504 0.58 3.05 -16.83
CA ILE A 504 -0.77 2.89 -17.38
C ILE A 504 -1.40 4.28 -17.50
N GLU A 505 -1.95 4.57 -18.68
CA GLU A 505 -2.50 5.87 -19.04
C GLU A 505 -3.92 5.69 -19.59
N TYR A 506 -4.91 6.30 -18.94
CA TYR A 506 -6.30 6.26 -19.38
C TYR A 506 -6.71 7.58 -20.02
N PHE A 507 -7.12 7.51 -21.28
CA PHE A 507 -7.57 8.64 -22.10
C PHE A 507 -9.10 8.61 -22.21
N LYS A 508 -9.80 9.26 -21.27
CA LYS A 508 -11.28 9.22 -21.18
C LYS A 508 -11.97 9.70 -22.45
N LYS A 509 -11.45 10.75 -23.10
CA LYS A 509 -12.01 11.32 -24.34
C LYS A 509 -11.85 10.37 -25.52
N ASP A 510 -10.70 9.70 -25.60
CA ASP A 510 -10.36 8.79 -26.70
C ASP A 510 -10.89 7.36 -26.44
N LYS A 511 -11.45 7.11 -25.25
CA LYS A 511 -11.88 5.78 -24.78
C LYS A 511 -10.79 4.73 -24.96
N LYS A 512 -9.59 5.06 -24.49
CA LYS A 512 -8.37 4.27 -24.72
C LYS A 512 -7.57 4.10 -23.44
N LEU A 513 -6.98 2.92 -23.27
CA LEU A 513 -5.97 2.62 -22.26
C LEU A 513 -4.64 2.32 -22.96
N GLU A 514 -3.57 2.95 -22.51
CA GLU A 514 -2.21 2.63 -22.95
C GLU A 514 -1.38 2.12 -21.78
N CYS A 515 -0.65 1.04 -21.98
CA CYS A 515 0.34 0.53 -21.03
C CYS A 515 1.72 0.54 -21.70
N ARG A 516 2.75 0.96 -20.98
CA ARG A 516 4.14 0.95 -21.49
C ARG A 516 5.12 0.62 -20.39
N LEU A 517 6.19 -0.11 -20.74
CA LEU A 517 7.30 -0.36 -19.81
C LEU A 517 8.36 0.72 -19.96
N GLU A 518 8.73 1.41 -18.90
CA GLU A 518 9.81 2.41 -18.90
C GLU A 518 10.96 1.93 -18.02
N LYS A 519 12.21 2.17 -18.44
CA LYS A 519 13.38 1.80 -17.65
C LYS A 519 13.55 2.79 -16.50
N LEU A 520 13.91 2.25 -15.34
CA LEU A 520 14.51 3.00 -14.25
C LEU A 520 16.03 2.91 -14.43
N GLY A 521 16.66 4.05 -14.68
CA GLY A 521 18.11 4.26 -14.87
C GLY A 521 19.01 3.54 -13.88
#